data_AF-A0A1F9M800-F1
#
_entry.id   AF-A0A1F9M800-F1
#
_cell.length_a   1.000
_cell.length_b   1.000
_cell.length_c   1.000
_cell.angle_alpha   90.00
_cell.angle_beta   90.00
_cell.angle_gamma   90.00
#
_symmetry.space_group_name_H-M   'P 1'
#
loop_
_entity.id
_entity.type
_entity.pdbx_description
1 polymer ?
#
loop_
_entity_poly.entity_id
_entity_poly.type
_entity_poly.pdbx_seq_one_letter_code
_entity_poly.pdbx_strand_id
1 'polypeptide(L)'
;MRFHPDHHHRRSIRLQGWNYSQAGAYFVTICTQDRECLFGEVADGEMLLNDAGRIVADVWSLFPGGRFPTVDIDEYIIMPNHMHGIVLLSERNVGAQFIAPHLGAMTSGIATQSMTSGIATEAQGAIHRAPTLGASEH
;
A
#
# COMPACT_ATOMS: atom_id res chain seq x y z
N MET A 1 6.22 14.29 25.86
CA MET A 1 5.53 15.60 25.78
C MET A 1 4.10 15.43 26.27
N ARG A 2 3.63 16.25 27.21
CA ARG A 2 2.24 16.19 27.71
C ARG A 2 1.30 16.79 26.67
N PHE A 3 0.32 16.00 26.22
CA PHE A 3 -0.73 16.45 25.30
C PHE A 3 -1.68 17.39 26.06
N HIS A 4 -1.76 18.66 25.66
CA HIS A 4 -2.73 19.62 26.19
C HIS A 4 -3.94 19.66 25.23
N PRO A 5 -5.10 19.08 25.62
CA PRO A 5 -6.27 18.96 24.75
C PRO A 5 -6.87 20.30 24.33
N ASP A 6 -6.68 21.36 25.12
CA ASP A 6 -7.27 22.69 24.87
C ASP A 6 -6.60 23.47 23.73
N HIS A 7 -5.38 23.08 23.32
CA HIS A 7 -4.61 23.78 22.27
C HIS A 7 -4.45 22.97 20.97
N HIS A 8 -4.98 21.76 20.91
CA HIS A 8 -4.84 20.88 19.75
C HIS A 8 -6.20 20.39 19.27
N HIS A 9 -6.97 21.30 18.68
CA HIS A 9 -8.15 20.93 17.90
C HIS A 9 -7.72 20.17 16.65
N ARG A 10 -7.61 18.84 16.77
CA ARG A 10 -7.34 17.95 15.65
C ARG A 10 -8.54 17.99 14.71
N ARG A 11 -8.37 18.66 13.57
CA ARG A 11 -9.31 18.56 12.46
C ARG A 11 -9.21 17.17 11.82
N SER A 12 -10.31 16.72 11.22
CA SER A 12 -10.28 15.49 10.42
C SER A 12 -9.27 15.63 9.28
N ILE A 13 -8.40 14.64 9.14
CA ILE A 13 -7.50 14.51 7.98
C ILE A 13 -8.22 13.98 6.74
N ARG A 14 -9.47 13.52 6.89
CA ARG A 14 -10.24 12.96 5.77
C ARG A 14 -10.66 14.07 4.83
N LEU A 15 -10.41 13.84 3.54
CA LEU A 15 -10.89 14.70 2.47
C LEU A 15 -12.41 14.70 2.48
N GLN A 16 -13.00 15.90 2.61
CA GLN A 16 -14.46 16.05 2.64
C GLN A 16 -15.06 15.65 1.29
N GLY A 17 -16.16 14.91 1.32
CA GLY A 17 -16.83 14.42 0.10
C GLY A 17 -16.16 13.21 -0.57
N TRP A 18 -15.03 12.71 -0.06
CA TRP A 18 -14.38 11.53 -0.63
C TRP A 18 -14.96 10.23 -0.08
N ASN A 19 -15.33 9.32 -0.97
CA ASN A 19 -15.74 7.97 -0.59
C ASN A 19 -14.53 7.01 -0.58
N TYR A 20 -14.04 6.70 0.62
CA TYR A 20 -12.90 5.80 0.84
C TYR A 20 -13.21 4.31 0.59
N SER A 21 -14.44 3.95 0.19
CA SER A 21 -14.75 2.60 -0.27
C SER A 21 -14.52 2.41 -1.77
N GLN A 22 -14.24 3.48 -2.52
CA GLN A 22 -14.00 3.39 -3.95
C GLN A 22 -12.66 2.69 -4.23
N ALA A 23 -12.59 2.05 -5.39
CA ALA A 23 -11.36 1.45 -5.86
C ALA A 23 -10.22 2.48 -5.93
N GLY A 24 -9.01 2.04 -5.60
CA GLY A 24 -7.83 2.90 -5.54
C GLY A 24 -6.76 2.36 -4.61
N ALA A 25 -5.61 3.05 -4.62
CA ALA A 25 -4.48 2.78 -3.73
C ALA A 25 -4.53 3.67 -2.49
N TYR A 26 -4.36 3.07 -1.32
CA TYR A 26 -4.43 3.75 -0.04
C TYR A 26 -3.19 3.46 0.79
N PHE A 27 -2.48 4.51 1.20
CA PHE A 27 -1.41 4.39 2.17
C PHE A 27 -2.00 4.25 3.58
N VAL A 28 -1.64 3.18 4.28
CA VAL A 28 -2.05 2.91 5.64
C VAL A 28 -0.85 2.84 6.57
N THR A 29 -1.05 3.30 7.81
CA THR A 29 -0.11 3.12 8.90
C THR A 29 -0.85 2.48 10.05
N ILE A 30 -0.34 1.36 10.55
CA ILE A 30 -0.89 0.66 11.70
C ILE A 30 0.17 0.72 12.80
N CYS A 31 -0.13 1.44 13.88
CA CYS A 31 0.75 1.56 15.03
C CYS A 31 0.35 0.56 16.11
N THR A 32 1.33 0.04 16.85
CA THR A 32 1.06 -0.63 18.13
C THR A 32 0.47 0.36 19.12
N GLN A 33 -0.28 -0.19 20.09
CA GLN A 33 -0.76 0.57 21.22
C GLN A 33 0.43 1.21 21.94
N ASP A 34 0.29 2.49 22.29
CA ASP A 34 1.33 3.30 22.96
C ASP A 34 2.70 3.34 22.25
N ARG A 35 2.74 2.93 20.96
CA ARG A 35 3.96 2.82 20.14
C ARG A 35 5.02 1.90 20.75
N GLU A 36 4.60 0.86 21.46
CA GLU A 36 5.49 -0.18 21.97
C GLU A 36 6.16 -0.96 20.83
N CYS A 37 7.46 -1.29 20.98
CA CYS A 37 8.24 -2.01 19.98
C CYS A 37 7.95 -3.52 19.97
N LEU A 38 6.72 -3.90 19.65
CA LEU A 38 6.24 -5.29 19.73
C LEU A 38 6.70 -6.17 18.56
N PHE A 39 7.11 -5.59 17.43
CA PHE A 39 7.43 -6.34 16.20
C PHE A 39 8.91 -6.68 16.05
N GLY A 40 9.77 -6.21 16.95
CA GLY A 40 11.20 -6.45 16.92
C GLY A 40 11.99 -5.18 17.20
N GLU A 41 13.19 -5.10 16.64
CA GLU A 41 14.10 -3.97 16.82
C GLU A 41 14.86 -3.66 15.53
N VAL A 42 15.52 -2.51 15.49
CA VAL A 42 16.44 -2.16 14.40
C VAL A 42 17.87 -2.27 14.92
N ALA A 43 18.68 -3.10 14.30
CA ALA A 43 20.10 -3.27 14.60
C ALA A 43 20.91 -3.06 13.32
N ASP A 44 21.99 -2.28 13.39
CA ASP A 44 22.86 -1.95 12.24
C ASP A 44 22.12 -1.40 11.01
N GLY A 45 20.98 -0.72 11.25
CA GLY A 45 20.15 -0.14 10.19
C GLY A 45 19.16 -1.11 9.54
N GLU A 46 19.13 -2.37 9.97
CA GLU A 46 18.22 -3.39 9.47
C GLU A 46 17.14 -3.74 10.50
N MET A 47 15.93 -4.03 10.00
CA MET A 47 14.82 -4.47 10.84
C MET A 47 14.98 -5.95 11.20
N LEU A 48 15.09 -6.26 12.48
CA LEU A 48 15.11 -7.62 13.02
C LEU A 48 13.73 -7.98 13.59
N LEU A 49 12.94 -8.73 12.80
CA LEU A 49 11.61 -9.17 13.22
C LEU A 49 11.69 -10.26 14.30
N ASN A 50 10.96 -10.05 15.39
CA ASN A 50 10.66 -11.08 16.37
C ASN A 50 9.45 -11.94 15.90
N ASP A 51 9.01 -12.88 16.72
CA ASP A 51 7.90 -13.78 16.36
C ASP A 51 6.59 -13.02 16.05
N ALA A 52 6.28 -11.96 16.79
CA ALA A 52 5.10 -11.15 16.54
C ALA A 52 5.21 -10.38 15.21
N GLY A 53 6.39 -9.80 14.91
CA GLY A 53 6.65 -9.14 13.64
C GLY A 53 6.55 -10.10 12.45
N ARG A 54 7.01 -11.34 12.60
CA ARG A 54 6.88 -12.40 11.59
C ARG A 54 5.42 -12.79 11.35
N ILE A 55 4.64 -12.96 12.41
CA ILE A 55 3.19 -13.23 12.30
C ILE A 55 2.50 -12.10 11.53
N VAL A 56 2.84 -10.83 11.79
CA VAL A 56 2.29 -9.69 11.05
C VAL A 56 2.66 -9.77 9.57
N ALA A 57 3.92 -10.06 9.23
CA ALA A 57 4.36 -10.23 7.85
C ALA A 57 3.62 -11.36 7.14
N ASP A 58 3.50 -12.52 7.79
CA ASP A 58 2.81 -13.70 7.26
C ASP A 58 1.33 -13.38 7.00
N VAL A 59 0.64 -12.81 7.99
CA VAL A 59 -0.78 -12.44 7.83
C VAL A 59 -0.97 -11.41 6.72
N TRP A 60 -0.09 -10.41 6.63
CA TRP A 60 -0.16 -9.38 5.59
C TRP A 60 0.02 -9.98 4.19
N SER A 61 0.92 -10.95 4.03
CA SER A 61 1.16 -11.65 2.76
C SER A 61 -0.01 -12.53 2.29
N LEU A 62 -0.96 -12.86 3.17
CA LEU A 62 -2.14 -13.66 2.86
C LEU A 62 -3.33 -12.84 2.34
N PHE A 63 -3.22 -11.51 2.27
CA PHE A 63 -4.29 -10.66 1.75
C PHE A 63 -4.53 -10.88 0.24
N PRO A 64 -3.49 -10.84 -0.62
CA PRO A 64 -3.66 -11.13 -2.05
C PRO A 64 -4.22 -12.53 -2.28
N GLY A 65 -5.31 -12.64 -3.05
CA GLY A 65 -5.92 -13.92 -3.43
C GLY A 65 -6.57 -14.70 -2.27
N GLY A 66 -6.63 -14.11 -1.07
CA GLY A 66 -7.12 -14.75 0.14
C GLY A 66 -8.57 -14.40 0.49
N ARG A 67 -8.79 -14.10 1.78
CA ARG A 67 -10.12 -13.89 2.39
C ARG A 67 -10.88 -12.67 1.83
N PHE A 68 -10.19 -11.72 1.21
CA PHE A 68 -10.74 -10.44 0.78
C PHE A 68 -10.58 -10.25 -0.74
N PRO A 69 -11.54 -10.71 -1.57
CA PRO A 69 -11.38 -10.75 -3.03
C PRO A 69 -11.23 -9.39 -3.72
N THR A 70 -11.52 -8.30 -3.02
CA THR A 70 -11.44 -6.92 -3.53
C THR A 70 -10.27 -6.14 -2.94
N VAL A 71 -9.42 -6.83 -2.17
CA VAL A 71 -8.27 -6.23 -1.48
C VAL A 71 -7.02 -6.92 -2.00
N ASP A 72 -6.10 -6.11 -2.50
CA ASP A 72 -4.75 -6.51 -2.83
C ASP A 72 -3.76 -5.63 -2.07
N ILE A 73 -2.51 -6.05 -2.01
CA ILE A 73 -1.44 -5.39 -1.27
C ILE A 73 -0.28 -5.14 -2.22
N ASP A 74 0.26 -3.93 -2.18
CA ASP A 74 1.50 -3.56 -2.86
C ASP A 74 2.63 -3.48 -1.80
N GLU A 75 3.53 -2.51 -1.89
CA GLU A 75 4.66 -2.40 -0.95
C GLU A 75 4.24 -2.19 0.51
N TYR A 76 5.02 -2.79 1.43
CA TYR A 76 4.87 -2.61 2.88
C TYR A 76 6.22 -2.72 3.61
N ILE A 77 6.30 -2.08 4.78
CA ILE A 77 7.45 -2.17 5.68
C ILE A 77 6.97 -2.28 7.12
N ILE A 78 7.58 -3.18 7.88
CA ILE A 78 7.36 -3.34 9.32
C ILE A 78 8.52 -2.68 10.05
N MET A 79 8.19 -1.78 10.97
CA MET A 79 9.10 -1.15 11.92
C MET A 79 8.78 -1.68 13.31
N PRO A 80 9.65 -1.47 14.33
CA PRO A 80 9.46 -2.07 15.66
C PRO A 80 8.08 -1.88 16.29
N ASN A 81 7.46 -0.71 16.08
CA ASN A 81 6.19 -0.32 16.70
C ASN A 81 5.09 0.10 15.72
N HIS A 82 5.30 -0.07 14.42
CA HIS A 82 4.29 0.23 13.41
C HIS A 82 4.60 -0.47 12.10
N MET A 83 3.61 -0.56 11.23
CA MET A 83 3.83 -0.93 9.84
C MET A 83 3.20 0.11 8.92
N HIS A 84 3.82 0.28 7.76
CA HIS A 84 3.31 1.05 6.65
C HIS A 84 3.00 0.11 5.49
N GLY A 85 1.93 0.38 4.75
CA GLY A 85 1.60 -0.43 3.58
C GLY A 85 0.71 0.30 2.60
N ILE A 86 0.70 -0.18 1.37
CA ILE A 86 -0.20 0.26 0.31
C ILE A 86 -1.27 -0.82 0.12
N VAL A 87 -2.53 -0.45 0.35
CA VAL A 87 -3.70 -1.31 0.15
C VAL A 87 -4.40 -0.90 -1.14
N LEU A 88 -4.64 -1.87 -2.01
CA LEU A 88 -5.35 -1.69 -3.26
C LEU A 88 -6.78 -2.19 -3.10
N LEU A 89 -7.76 -1.29 -3.25
CA LEU A 89 -9.16 -1.67 -3.35
C LEU A 89 -9.56 -1.75 -4.82
N SER A 90 -10.25 -2.83 -5.20
CA SER A 90 -10.82 -3.01 -6.54
C SER A 90 -12.33 -3.19 -6.48
N GLU A 91 -13.05 -2.65 -7.46
CA GLU A 91 -14.43 -3.07 -7.70
C GLU A 91 -14.38 -4.51 -8.24
N ARG A 92 -15.32 -5.38 -7.86
CA ARG A 92 -15.28 -6.79 -8.31
C ARG A 92 -15.38 -6.87 -9.83
N ASN A 93 -14.24 -6.95 -10.50
CA ASN A 93 -13.99 -7.61 -11.77
C ASN A 93 -12.51 -8.02 -11.79
N VAL A 94 -12.30 -9.31 -11.62
CA VAL A 94 -11.01 -10.00 -11.73
C VAL A 94 -10.24 -9.55 -12.98
N GLY A 95 -9.01 -9.04 -12.80
CA GLY A 95 -8.04 -8.96 -13.90
C GLY A 95 -7.22 -7.68 -14.09
N ALA A 96 -7.09 -6.77 -13.12
CA ALA A 96 -6.15 -5.65 -13.24
C ALA A 96 -4.92 -5.87 -12.36
N GLN A 97 -3.93 -6.59 -12.88
CA GLN A 97 -2.60 -6.67 -12.31
C GLN A 97 -1.93 -5.30 -12.51
N PHE A 98 -1.94 -4.45 -11.49
CA PHE A 98 -1.24 -3.17 -11.53
C PHE A 98 0.26 -3.46 -11.43
N ILE A 99 0.92 -3.69 -12.57
CA ILE A 99 2.38 -3.81 -12.60
C ILE A 99 2.95 -2.40 -12.51
N ALA A 100 3.45 -2.03 -11.33
CA ALA A 100 4.32 -0.86 -11.19
C ALA A 100 5.57 -1.08 -12.08
N PRO A 101 5.98 -0.11 -12.92
CA PRO A 101 7.16 -0.28 -13.74
C PRO A 101 8.40 -0.26 -12.83
N HIS A 102 9.00 -1.43 -12.62
CA HIS A 102 10.31 -1.54 -11.99
C HIS A 102 11.36 -0.86 -12.88
N LEU A 103 12.11 0.08 -12.30
CA LEU A 103 13.25 0.71 -12.94
C LEU A 103 14.45 -0.24 -12.84
N GLY A 104 14.57 -1.12 -13.83
CA GLY A 104 15.79 -1.74 -14.37
C GLY A 104 16.79 -2.43 -13.43
N ALA A 105 16.93 -3.76 -13.58
CA ALA A 105 18.23 -4.40 -13.71
C ALA A 105 18.11 -5.78 -14.40
N MET A 106 19.13 -6.11 -15.18
CA MET A 106 19.21 -7.15 -16.20
C MET A 106 19.38 -8.56 -15.59
N THR A 107 18.76 -9.59 -16.16
CA THR A 107 19.44 -10.87 -16.49
C THR A 107 18.54 -11.80 -17.31
N SER A 108 19.20 -12.60 -18.14
CA SER A 108 18.74 -13.34 -19.30
C SER A 108 17.78 -14.51 -19.05
N GLY A 109 16.80 -14.62 -19.96
CA GLY A 109 16.44 -15.88 -20.63
C GLY A 109 15.56 -16.88 -19.87
N ILE A 110 14.33 -17.07 -20.36
CA ILE A 110 13.79 -18.36 -20.84
C ILE A 110 12.51 -18.04 -21.64
N ALA A 111 12.47 -18.55 -22.87
CA ALA A 111 11.35 -18.45 -23.79
C ALA A 111 10.29 -19.51 -23.46
N THR A 112 9.00 -19.17 -23.55
CA THR A 112 7.93 -20.11 -23.93
C THR A 112 6.80 -19.34 -24.61
N GLN A 113 6.29 -19.94 -25.69
CA GLN A 113 5.54 -19.32 -26.77
C GLN A 113 4.02 -19.21 -26.53
N SER A 114 3.47 -18.13 -27.10
CA SER A 114 2.18 -17.90 -27.76
C SER A 114 0.98 -18.84 -27.58
N MET A 115 -0.20 -18.22 -27.35
CA MET A 115 -1.40 -18.45 -28.18
C MET A 115 -2.17 -17.13 -28.40
N THR A 116 -2.56 -16.93 -29.65
CA THR A 116 -3.14 -15.72 -30.26
C THR A 116 -4.67 -15.69 -30.18
N SER A 117 -5.26 -14.49 -30.05
CA SER A 117 -6.50 -13.97 -30.67
C SER A 117 -6.93 -12.74 -29.85
N GLY A 118 -7.07 -11.50 -30.32
CA GLY A 118 -7.40 -11.00 -31.64
C GLY A 118 -8.79 -10.36 -31.62
N ILE A 119 -8.95 -9.18 -31.02
CA ILE A 119 -10.01 -8.20 -31.35
C ILE A 119 -9.53 -6.78 -30.99
N ALA A 120 -9.69 -5.87 -31.95
CA ALA A 120 -9.28 -4.48 -31.92
C ALA A 120 -10.42 -3.56 -31.42
N THR A 121 -10.04 -2.42 -30.80
CA THR A 121 -10.37 -1.04 -31.25
C THR A 121 -10.43 -0.03 -30.08
N GLU A 122 -9.59 1.01 -30.19
CA GLU A 122 -9.63 2.42 -29.70
C GLU A 122 -9.79 2.68 -28.17
N ALA A 123 -8.80 3.16 -27.40
CA ALA A 123 -7.95 4.37 -27.43
C ALA A 123 -8.47 5.55 -26.57
N GLN A 124 -7.56 6.08 -25.73
CA GLN A 124 -7.56 7.35 -24.96
C GLN A 124 -8.38 7.32 -23.65
N GLY A 125 -7.83 7.50 -22.43
CA GLY A 125 -6.55 8.04 -21.99
C GLY A 125 -6.81 9.09 -20.90
N ALA A 126 -6.77 8.71 -19.61
CA ALA A 126 -6.62 9.66 -18.50
C ALA A 126 -6.07 8.94 -17.26
N ILE A 127 -4.75 9.01 -17.13
CA ILE A 127 -3.97 8.65 -15.94
C ILE A 127 -4.35 9.57 -14.77
N HIS A 128 -5.21 9.11 -13.85
CA HIS A 128 -5.44 9.85 -12.61
C HIS A 128 -4.28 9.57 -11.64
N ARG A 129 -3.19 10.31 -11.82
CA ARG A 129 -2.12 10.39 -10.81
C ARG A 129 -2.69 10.94 -9.52
N ALA A 130 -2.31 10.35 -8.39
CA ALA A 130 -2.52 10.93 -7.08
C ALA A 130 -1.88 12.34 -7.05
N PRO A 131 -2.62 13.40 -6.68
CA PRO A 131 -2.02 14.72 -6.60
C PRO A 131 -1.13 14.80 -5.36
N THR A 132 0.18 14.63 -5.56
CA THR A 132 1.16 15.35 -4.76
C THR A 132 1.31 16.72 -5.40
N LEU A 133 1.00 17.79 -4.66
CA LEU A 133 1.68 19.09 -4.73
C LEU A 133 1.07 20.02 -3.69
N GLY A 134 1.93 20.49 -2.79
CA GLY A 134 1.69 21.74 -2.10
C GLY A 134 1.69 22.87 -3.12
N ALA A 135 0.74 23.78 -2.95
CA ALA A 135 0.78 25.11 -3.54
C ALA A 135 0.47 26.09 -2.42
N SER A 136 1.51 26.83 -2.06
CA SER A 136 1.46 28.09 -1.35
C SER A 136 0.72 29.12 -2.21
N GLU A 137 -0.29 29.77 -1.64
CA GLU A 137 -0.72 31.10 -2.08
C GLU A 137 -1.06 31.93 -0.82
N HIS A 138 -0.14 32.85 -0.51
CA HIS A 138 -0.42 34.23 -0.16
C HIS A 138 0.65 35.09 -0.84
#